data_AF-A0A7V4M4I3-F1
#
_entry.id   AF-A0A7V4M4I3-F1
#
_cell.length_a   1.000
_cell.length_b   1.000
_cell.length_c   1.000
_cell.angle_alpha   90.00
_cell.angle_beta   90.00
_cell.angle_gamma   90.00
#
_symmetry.space_group_name_H-M   'P 1'
#
loop_
_entity.id
_entity.type
_entity.pdbx_description
1 polymer ?
#
loop_
_entity_poly.entity_id
_entity_poly.type
_entity_poly.pdbx_seq_one_letter_code
_entity_poly.pdbx_strand_id
1 'polypeptide(L)'
;MGALIAVRNVLRASRVLEPPRRPQDGVAIRPASRIMRAGPMATRRQRQAPSGQLVGRESVGRPKLEETRMDEREIERAVVAWVRRPNYRPVKPRVLAQQLNVPKSAWAEVKKAIKRLVARGEIAYGSNHLVQAALPGKPSSNRIIGVFRRAEGGFGFVRPRGAATSETEVRDIFIPEDKAGDASTGDVVAVRLVRHGGRPLPGPRGEIVEIIERQTRRFVGTYFEYRGTGQVQIDGPLFTKPVSVGDPGAHGVQVNDKVVVEMIRFPSQWQRGEGVIVEVLGPRGKPGVDTLSIIREFNLREEFAEDALENARQQAAAFDASIPPDRLDATGETTITIDPEDARDFDDAVSLVRLDNGHWRLGVHIADVAHFVRPRSPLDREARDRATSVYLPDRVIPMLPELISNGLASLQPGKVRYTKTAFMEFTAEGLRVGSQLFRSAIRSRQRLTYEQVDAYFQSPGRWRREARSVPAPAWTRSSPRKNPYW
;
A
#
# COMPACT_ATOMS: atom_id res chain seq x y z
N MET A 1 -3.63 16.28 7.49
CA MET A 1 -4.10 16.88 8.76
C MET A 1 -3.55 18.30 9.01
N GLY A 2 -2.36 18.66 8.49
CA GLY A 2 -1.75 19.99 8.67
C GLY A 2 -2.60 21.18 8.16
N ALA A 3 -3.24 21.05 7.01
CA ALA A 3 -4.09 22.11 6.44
C ALA A 3 -5.29 22.52 7.32
N LEU A 4 -5.81 21.62 8.17
CA LEU A 4 -6.91 21.96 9.09
C LEU A 4 -6.42 22.68 10.36
N ILE A 5 -5.15 22.49 10.76
CA ILE A 5 -4.57 23.09 11.97
C ILE A 5 -4.22 24.56 11.70
N ALA A 6 -3.67 24.87 10.53
CA ALA A 6 -3.37 26.24 10.11
C ALA A 6 -4.63 27.12 10.05
N VAL A 7 -5.73 26.61 9.48
CA VAL A 7 -7.02 27.32 9.42
C VAL A 7 -7.61 27.55 10.82
N ARG A 8 -7.43 26.60 11.74
CA ARG A 8 -7.97 26.70 13.11
C ARG A 8 -7.26 27.75 13.96
N ASN A 9 -5.97 27.98 13.74
CA ASN A 9 -5.18 28.96 14.50
C ASN A 9 -5.43 30.40 14.00
N VAL A 10 -5.63 30.60 12.71
CA VAL A 10 -6.02 31.92 12.15
C VAL A 10 -7.41 32.36 12.63
N LEU A 11 -8.35 31.43 12.77
CA LEU A 11 -9.71 31.74 13.26
C LEU A 11 -9.79 32.01 14.77
N ARG A 12 -8.81 31.54 15.57
CA ARG A 12 -8.76 31.82 17.02
C ARG A 12 -8.30 33.25 17.33
N ALA A 13 -7.43 33.83 16.51
CA ALA A 13 -6.95 35.20 16.69
C ALA A 13 -8.04 36.27 16.48
N SER A 14 -9.13 35.92 15.77
CA SER A 14 -10.24 36.85 15.49
C SER A 14 -11.33 36.90 16.58
N ARG A 15 -11.23 36.10 17.65
CA ARG A 15 -12.29 35.98 18.69
C ARG A 15 -12.03 36.74 19.99
N VAL A 16 -11.01 37.62 20.05
CA VAL A 16 -10.67 38.37 21.28
C VAL A 16 -11.43 39.70 21.40
N LEU A 17 -12.31 40.06 20.46
CA LEU A 17 -13.09 41.29 20.55
C LEU A 17 -14.60 41.02 20.42
N GLU A 18 -15.29 41.19 21.55
CA GLU A 18 -16.70 41.60 21.74
C GLU A 18 -17.85 40.57 21.99
N PRO A 19 -18.93 41.00 22.73
CA PRO A 19 -19.65 40.21 23.75
C PRO A 19 -21.01 39.60 23.26
N PRO A 20 -21.79 38.87 24.09
CA PRO A 20 -22.62 37.77 23.61
C PRO A 20 -24.07 38.15 23.27
N ARG A 21 -24.68 37.43 22.32
CA ARG A 21 -26.15 37.32 22.19
C ARG A 21 -26.61 35.88 21.93
N ARG A 22 -27.80 35.60 22.49
CA ARG A 22 -28.50 34.31 22.65
C ARG A 22 -29.32 33.87 21.42
N PRO A 23 -29.85 32.63 21.37
CA PRO A 23 -30.08 31.85 20.15
C PRO A 23 -31.54 31.78 19.69
N GLN A 24 -31.77 31.43 18.42
CA GLN A 24 -33.04 30.86 17.95
C GLN A 24 -32.82 29.74 16.91
N ASP A 25 -33.38 28.58 17.25
CA ASP A 25 -34.02 27.48 16.49
C ASP A 25 -34.14 27.66 14.96
N GLY A 26 -33.94 26.68 14.07
CA GLY A 26 -34.29 25.25 14.12
C GLY A 26 -35.36 24.98 13.06
N VAL A 27 -35.13 24.03 12.13
CA VAL A 27 -36.10 23.07 11.53
C VAL A 27 -35.55 22.47 10.22
N ALA A 28 -35.65 21.14 10.14
CA ALA A 28 -35.27 20.27 9.03
C ALA A 28 -36.51 19.77 8.26
N ILE A 29 -36.37 19.45 6.96
CA ILE A 29 -37.37 18.68 6.20
C ILE A 29 -36.69 17.71 5.19
N ARG A 30 -37.12 16.45 5.22
CA ARG A 30 -37.06 15.37 4.20
C ARG A 30 -38.14 14.32 4.58
N PRO A 31 -38.45 13.28 3.78
CA PRO A 31 -38.64 13.11 2.31
C PRO A 31 -39.85 12.19 1.97
N ALA A 32 -40.10 11.83 0.69
CA ALA A 32 -40.85 10.63 0.24
C ALA A 32 -40.57 10.36 -1.26
N SER A 33 -40.00 9.20 -1.70
CA SER A 33 -40.61 7.91 -2.13
C SER A 33 -41.45 8.00 -3.43
N ARG A 34 -41.46 7.10 -4.45
CA ARG A 34 -41.43 5.62 -4.50
C ARG A 34 -41.45 5.09 -5.97
N ILE A 35 -40.59 4.11 -6.29
CA ILE A 35 -40.73 2.83 -7.05
C ILE A 35 -41.75 2.68 -8.23
N MET A 36 -41.31 2.12 -9.38
CA MET A 36 -41.86 0.90 -10.03
C MET A 36 -40.93 0.28 -11.12
N ARG A 37 -40.94 -1.06 -11.21
CA ARG A 37 -40.21 -1.98 -12.11
C ARG A 37 -41.21 -2.67 -13.08
N ALA A 38 -40.76 -3.07 -14.28
CA ALA A 38 -40.83 -4.44 -14.85
C ALA A 38 -40.43 -4.47 -16.35
N GLY A 39 -39.64 -5.47 -16.79
CA GLY A 39 -39.30 -5.79 -18.20
C GLY A 39 -40.25 -6.84 -18.81
N PRO A 40 -39.79 -7.84 -19.60
CA PRO A 40 -38.75 -7.89 -20.64
C PRO A 40 -39.24 -8.59 -21.95
N MET A 41 -38.40 -8.68 -23.00
CA MET A 41 -38.65 -9.62 -24.12
C MET A 41 -37.37 -10.14 -24.78
N ALA A 42 -37.36 -11.42 -25.11
CA ALA A 42 -36.26 -12.18 -25.70
C ALA A 42 -36.66 -12.76 -27.06
N THR A 43 -35.72 -12.92 -28.00
CA THR A 43 -35.83 -13.88 -29.11
C THR A 43 -34.45 -14.42 -29.52
N ARG A 44 -34.49 -15.67 -30.00
CA ARG A 44 -33.43 -16.65 -30.25
C ARG A 44 -33.54 -17.08 -31.72
N ARG A 45 -32.41 -17.38 -32.39
CA ARG A 45 -32.24 -18.27 -33.58
C ARG A 45 -30.80 -18.10 -34.10
N GLN A 46 -30.13 -18.99 -34.82
CA GLN A 46 -30.04 -20.45 -34.92
C GLN A 46 -28.77 -20.72 -35.76
N ARG A 47 -28.16 -21.91 -35.60
CA ARG A 47 -26.91 -22.38 -36.23
C ARG A 47 -27.04 -22.61 -37.74
N GLN A 48 -25.90 -22.59 -38.45
CA GLN A 48 -25.56 -23.57 -39.51
C GLN A 48 -24.05 -23.56 -39.85
N ALA A 49 -23.51 -24.74 -40.18
CA ALA A 49 -22.20 -25.02 -40.76
C ALA A 49 -22.37 -26.16 -41.78
N PRO A 50 -21.55 -26.20 -42.85
CA PRO A 50 -20.97 -27.48 -43.34
C PRO A 50 -19.52 -27.27 -43.88
N SER A 51 -18.47 -28.06 -43.55
CA SER A 51 -18.07 -29.43 -43.95
C SER A 51 -17.00 -29.50 -45.07
N GLY A 52 -15.92 -30.28 -44.84
CA GLY A 52 -15.23 -31.10 -45.86
C GLY A 52 -13.82 -30.69 -46.32
N GLN A 53 -12.78 -31.48 -45.99
CA GLN A 53 -12.05 -32.41 -46.89
C GLN A 53 -10.68 -32.86 -46.32
N LEU A 54 -10.34 -34.12 -46.60
CA LEU A 54 -9.10 -34.86 -46.24
C LEU A 54 -8.30 -35.13 -47.51
N VAL A 55 -6.97 -34.92 -47.54
CA VAL A 55 -6.00 -35.71 -48.35
C VAL A 55 -4.58 -35.62 -47.73
N GLY A 56 -3.85 -36.75 -47.70
CA GLY A 56 -2.39 -36.76 -47.91
C GLY A 56 -1.51 -37.19 -46.73
N ARG A 57 -1.03 -38.44 -46.74
CA ARG A 57 0.09 -38.95 -45.92
C ARG A 57 1.36 -38.92 -46.76
N GLU A 58 2.44 -38.37 -46.21
CA GLU A 58 3.81 -38.74 -46.55
C GLU A 58 4.65 -38.83 -45.26
N SER A 59 5.45 -39.89 -45.19
CA SER A 59 6.27 -40.31 -44.07
C SER A 59 7.73 -39.91 -44.29
N VAL A 60 8.28 -39.07 -43.42
CA VAL A 60 9.72 -38.79 -43.32
C VAL A 60 10.16 -38.99 -41.86
N GLY A 61 11.39 -39.49 -41.70
CA GLY A 61 11.90 -40.21 -40.54
C GLY A 61 11.77 -39.53 -39.17
N ARG A 62 11.65 -40.37 -38.14
CA ARG A 62 11.59 -39.98 -36.72
C ARG A 62 12.96 -39.45 -36.25
N PRO A 63 13.08 -38.20 -35.78
CA PRO A 63 14.14 -37.85 -34.86
C PRO A 63 13.78 -38.41 -33.48
N LYS A 64 14.81 -38.85 -32.76
CA LYS A 64 14.73 -39.37 -31.39
C LYS A 64 14.22 -38.24 -30.49
N LEU A 65 12.95 -38.30 -30.08
CA LEU A 65 12.35 -37.32 -29.17
C LEU A 65 13.01 -37.42 -27.80
N GLU A 66 13.76 -36.40 -27.43
CA GLU A 66 14.11 -36.10 -26.04
C GLU A 66 12.83 -36.07 -25.21
N GLU A 67 12.86 -36.67 -24.01
CA GLU A 67 11.77 -36.59 -23.05
C GLU A 67 11.51 -35.12 -22.69
N THR A 68 10.56 -34.52 -23.38
CA THR A 68 10.12 -33.15 -23.11
C THR A 68 9.48 -33.16 -21.72
N ARG A 69 10.20 -32.66 -20.71
CA ARG A 69 9.61 -32.39 -19.38
C ARG A 69 8.49 -31.38 -19.58
N MET A 70 7.25 -31.81 -19.42
CA MET A 70 6.10 -30.89 -19.47
C MET A 70 6.28 -29.82 -18.40
N ASP A 71 6.09 -28.56 -18.79
CA ASP A 71 6.16 -27.42 -17.87
C ASP A 71 5.03 -27.55 -16.82
N GLU A 72 5.35 -27.18 -15.59
CA GLU A 72 4.43 -27.18 -14.45
C GLU A 72 3.11 -26.47 -14.78
N ARG A 73 3.19 -25.32 -15.47
CA ARG A 73 2.03 -24.52 -15.85
C ARG A 73 1.19 -25.19 -16.95
N GLU A 74 1.78 -26.03 -17.78
CA GLU A 74 1.06 -26.81 -18.79
C GLU A 74 0.26 -27.94 -18.15
N ILE A 75 0.87 -28.63 -17.18
CA ILE A 75 0.18 -29.68 -16.41
C ILE A 75 -1.02 -29.10 -15.66
N GLU A 76 -0.87 -27.95 -15.01
CA GLU A 76 -1.97 -27.29 -14.30
C GLU A 76 -3.10 -26.89 -15.25
N ARG A 77 -2.78 -26.27 -16.40
CA ARG A 77 -3.76 -25.91 -17.43
C ARG A 77 -4.49 -27.14 -17.98
N ALA A 78 -3.77 -28.23 -18.24
CA ALA A 78 -4.35 -29.48 -18.74
C ALA A 78 -5.32 -30.10 -17.73
N VAL A 79 -4.96 -30.12 -16.44
CA VAL A 79 -5.83 -30.61 -15.36
C VAL A 79 -7.12 -29.80 -15.27
N VAL A 80 -7.03 -28.46 -15.24
CA VAL A 80 -8.21 -27.59 -15.16
C VAL A 80 -9.11 -27.76 -16.38
N ALA A 81 -8.53 -27.76 -17.59
CA ALA A 81 -9.27 -27.93 -18.84
C ALA A 81 -10.01 -29.28 -18.90
N TRP A 82 -9.39 -30.35 -18.39
CA TRP A 82 -9.98 -31.69 -18.41
C TRP A 82 -11.15 -31.81 -17.44
N VAL A 83 -10.96 -31.31 -16.21
CA VAL A 83 -11.95 -31.39 -15.14
C VAL A 83 -13.19 -30.53 -15.42
N ARG A 84 -13.07 -29.49 -16.26
CA ARG A 84 -14.19 -28.61 -16.67
C ARG A 84 -15.00 -29.09 -17.86
N ARG A 85 -14.70 -30.26 -18.45
CA ARG A 85 -15.45 -30.76 -19.60
C ARG A 85 -16.91 -31.11 -19.21
N PRO A 86 -17.92 -30.83 -20.06
CA PRO A 86 -19.33 -31.06 -19.74
C PRO A 86 -19.69 -32.49 -19.31
N ASN A 87 -18.93 -33.48 -19.78
CA ASN A 87 -19.15 -34.91 -19.50
C ASN A 87 -18.06 -35.53 -18.61
N TYR A 88 -17.25 -34.72 -17.93
CA TYR A 88 -16.22 -35.23 -17.04
C TYR A 88 -16.85 -35.92 -15.80
N ARG A 89 -16.38 -37.12 -15.49
CA ARG A 89 -16.75 -37.84 -14.27
C ARG A 89 -15.58 -37.74 -13.26
N PRO A 90 -15.84 -37.40 -11.98
CA PRO A 90 -14.78 -37.33 -10.98
C PRO A 90 -14.01 -38.63 -10.83
N VAL A 91 -12.67 -38.57 -10.95
CA VAL A 91 -11.79 -39.74 -10.84
C VAL A 91 -10.63 -39.47 -9.89
N LYS A 92 -9.94 -40.53 -9.41
CA LYS A 92 -8.77 -40.40 -8.55
C LYS A 92 -7.60 -39.73 -9.33
N PRO A 93 -6.67 -39.03 -8.65
CA PRO A 93 -5.53 -38.36 -9.30
C PRO A 93 -4.71 -39.25 -10.26
N ARG A 94 -4.57 -40.54 -9.93
CA ARG A 94 -3.87 -41.52 -10.77
C ARG A 94 -4.62 -41.78 -12.09
N VAL A 95 -5.94 -41.89 -12.02
CA VAL A 95 -6.80 -42.10 -13.20
C VAL A 95 -6.88 -40.82 -14.02
N LEU A 96 -6.88 -39.65 -13.38
CA LEU A 96 -6.81 -38.36 -14.07
C LEU A 96 -5.49 -38.21 -14.85
N ALA A 97 -4.35 -38.56 -14.24
CA ALA A 97 -3.06 -38.56 -14.93
C ALA A 97 -3.06 -39.49 -16.17
N GLN A 98 -3.70 -40.67 -16.05
CA GLN A 98 -3.87 -41.59 -17.18
C GLN A 98 -4.78 -41.01 -18.27
N GLN A 99 -5.88 -40.35 -17.91
CA GLN A 99 -6.80 -39.72 -18.86
C GLN A 99 -6.18 -38.52 -19.59
N LEU A 100 -5.28 -37.79 -18.92
CA LEU A 100 -4.48 -36.72 -19.52
C LEU A 100 -3.37 -37.23 -20.45
N ASN A 101 -3.21 -38.55 -20.55
CA ASN A 101 -2.20 -39.22 -21.37
C ASN A 101 -0.75 -38.77 -21.05
N VAL A 102 -0.48 -38.43 -19.78
CA VAL A 102 0.87 -38.05 -19.35
C VAL A 102 1.74 -39.29 -19.09
N PRO A 103 3.05 -39.24 -19.38
CA PRO A 103 3.96 -40.35 -19.09
C PRO A 103 3.99 -40.65 -17.58
N LYS A 104 4.23 -41.92 -17.21
CA LYS A 104 4.25 -42.36 -15.80
C LYS A 104 5.24 -41.58 -14.94
N SER A 105 6.35 -41.12 -15.53
CA SER A 105 7.35 -40.26 -14.89
C SER A 105 6.78 -38.92 -14.38
N ALA A 106 5.76 -38.38 -15.07
CA ALA A 106 5.12 -37.11 -14.73
C ALA A 106 3.94 -37.23 -13.74
N TRP A 107 3.56 -38.45 -13.32
CA TRP A 107 2.40 -38.65 -12.45
C TRP A 107 2.56 -38.02 -11.06
N ALA A 108 3.79 -37.92 -10.56
CA ALA A 108 4.08 -37.22 -9.31
C ALA A 108 3.80 -35.72 -9.43
N GLU A 109 4.19 -35.11 -10.56
CA GLU A 109 3.96 -33.70 -10.84
C GLU A 109 2.48 -33.40 -11.07
N VAL A 110 1.73 -34.27 -11.75
CA VAL A 110 0.26 -34.15 -11.84
C VAL A 110 -0.40 -34.16 -10.46
N LYS A 111 0.06 -35.01 -9.52
CA LYS A 111 -0.47 -35.02 -8.15
C LYS A 111 -0.16 -33.72 -7.41
N LYS A 112 1.05 -33.16 -7.55
CA LYS A 112 1.44 -31.87 -6.96
C LYS A 112 0.61 -30.73 -7.55
N ALA A 113 0.46 -30.70 -8.88
CA ALA A 113 -0.39 -29.75 -9.60
C ALA A 113 -1.85 -29.79 -9.14
N ILE A 114 -2.45 -30.99 -8.98
CA ILE A 114 -3.81 -31.13 -8.44
C ILE A 114 -3.90 -30.55 -7.02
N LYS A 115 -2.93 -30.84 -6.13
CA LYS A 115 -2.91 -30.28 -4.78
C LYS A 115 -2.85 -28.74 -4.80
N ARG A 116 -1.99 -28.15 -5.63
CA ARG A 116 -1.89 -26.69 -5.80
C ARG A 116 -3.19 -26.10 -6.33
N LEU A 117 -3.79 -26.70 -7.36
CA LEU A 117 -5.06 -26.24 -7.93
C LEU A 117 -6.22 -26.35 -6.94
N VAL A 118 -6.24 -27.38 -6.09
CA VAL A 118 -7.20 -27.50 -4.98
C VAL A 118 -6.95 -26.40 -3.94
N ALA A 119 -5.70 -26.13 -3.59
CA ALA A 119 -5.34 -25.05 -2.67
C ALA A 119 -5.73 -23.66 -3.20
N ARG A 120 -5.63 -23.44 -4.53
CA ARG A 120 -6.08 -22.22 -5.21
C ARG A 120 -7.60 -22.16 -5.44
N GLY A 121 -8.34 -23.22 -5.12
CA GLY A 121 -9.80 -23.28 -5.30
C GLY A 121 -10.26 -23.41 -6.75
N GLU A 122 -9.36 -23.72 -7.68
CA GLU A 122 -9.68 -23.85 -9.11
C GLU A 122 -10.37 -25.19 -9.46
N ILE A 123 -10.06 -26.22 -8.67
CA ILE A 123 -10.69 -27.56 -8.67
C ILE A 123 -10.89 -28.00 -7.21
N ALA A 124 -11.61 -29.10 -6.97
CA ALA A 124 -11.86 -29.62 -5.62
C ALA A 124 -11.67 -31.13 -5.54
N TYR A 125 -11.43 -31.63 -4.33
CA TYR A 125 -11.62 -33.05 -4.02
C TYR A 125 -13.07 -33.29 -3.57
N GLY A 126 -13.74 -34.21 -4.25
CA GLY A 126 -15.01 -34.80 -3.81
C GLY A 126 -14.81 -35.96 -2.84
N SER A 127 -15.89 -36.69 -2.56
CA SER A 127 -15.87 -37.90 -1.75
C SER A 127 -14.82 -38.90 -2.26
N ASN A 128 -14.08 -39.55 -1.36
CA ASN A 128 -13.03 -40.53 -1.70
C ASN A 128 -11.87 -39.96 -2.55
N HIS A 129 -11.55 -38.67 -2.38
CA HIS A 129 -10.43 -37.98 -3.06
C HIS A 129 -10.55 -37.96 -4.60
N LEU A 130 -11.78 -37.94 -5.11
CA LEU A 130 -12.05 -37.80 -6.53
C LEU A 130 -11.86 -36.35 -6.96
N VAL A 131 -11.09 -36.11 -8.02
CA VAL A 131 -10.84 -34.77 -8.55
C VAL A 131 -12.06 -34.31 -9.32
N GLN A 132 -12.62 -33.16 -8.97
CA GLN A 132 -13.82 -32.60 -9.60
C GLN A 132 -13.68 -31.09 -9.82
N ALA A 133 -14.53 -30.54 -10.69
CA ALA A 133 -14.56 -29.10 -10.91
C ALA A 133 -14.97 -28.38 -9.63
N ALA A 134 -14.38 -27.22 -9.38
CA ALA A 134 -14.88 -26.35 -8.32
C ALA A 134 -16.30 -25.91 -8.69
N LEU A 135 -17.29 -26.32 -7.91
CA LEU A 135 -18.65 -25.81 -8.03
C LEU A 135 -18.65 -24.36 -7.51
N PRO A 136 -19.25 -23.40 -8.24
CA PRO A 136 -19.49 -22.08 -7.66
C PRO A 136 -20.40 -22.24 -6.44
N GLY A 137 -19.86 -22.00 -5.24
CA GLY A 137 -20.65 -21.89 -4.00
C GLY A 137 -20.77 -23.13 -3.10
N LYS A 138 -20.04 -24.23 -3.33
CA LYS A 138 -19.93 -25.32 -2.32
C LYS A 138 -18.47 -25.59 -1.94
N PRO A 139 -17.93 -24.96 -0.88
CA PRO A 139 -16.57 -25.21 -0.42
C PRO A 139 -16.47 -26.63 0.17
N SER A 140 -15.62 -27.47 -0.44
CA SER A 140 -15.14 -28.67 0.22
C SER A 140 -14.19 -28.23 1.35
N SER A 141 -14.61 -28.46 2.59
CA SER A 141 -14.03 -28.01 3.87
C SER A 141 -14.42 -26.59 4.30
N ASN A 142 -14.88 -26.48 5.54
CA ASN A 142 -15.29 -25.26 6.25
C ASN A 142 -14.08 -24.32 6.53
N ARG A 143 -13.37 -23.92 5.48
CA ARG A 143 -12.13 -23.13 5.55
C ARG A 143 -12.22 -21.89 4.67
N ILE A 144 -11.90 -20.73 5.24
CA ILE A 144 -11.83 -19.44 4.56
C ILE A 144 -10.36 -19.05 4.47
N ILE A 145 -9.87 -18.76 3.28
CA ILE A 145 -8.49 -18.30 3.08
C ILE A 145 -8.47 -16.78 3.15
N GLY A 146 -7.53 -16.19 3.87
CA GLY A 146 -7.39 -14.75 3.97
C GLY A 146 -6.02 -14.31 4.45
N VAL A 147 -5.80 -12.99 4.48
CA VAL A 147 -4.57 -12.39 5.02
C VAL A 147 -4.79 -12.08 6.49
N PHE A 148 -3.91 -12.58 7.35
CA PHE A 148 -3.94 -12.35 8.79
C PHE A 148 -3.25 -11.04 9.15
N ARG A 149 -3.83 -10.31 10.10
CA ARG A 149 -3.23 -9.15 10.77
C ARG A 149 -3.30 -9.38 12.27
N ARG A 150 -2.15 -9.49 12.92
CA ARG A 150 -2.05 -9.58 14.37
C ARG A 150 -2.14 -8.19 15.00
N ALA A 151 -2.83 -8.08 16.12
CA ALA A 151 -2.89 -6.89 16.96
C ALA A 151 -1.95 -7.04 18.17
N GLU A 152 -1.66 -5.94 18.86
CA GLU A 152 -0.75 -5.93 20.02
C GLU A 152 -1.22 -6.84 21.15
N GLY A 153 -2.54 -6.94 21.37
CA GLY A 153 -3.13 -7.83 22.38
C GLY A 153 -3.14 -9.32 22.00
N GLY A 154 -2.29 -9.77 21.07
CA GLY A 154 -2.14 -11.17 20.67
C GLY A 154 -3.22 -11.73 19.74
N PHE A 155 -4.45 -11.22 19.82
CA PHE A 155 -5.53 -11.53 18.88
C PHE A 155 -5.24 -10.92 17.49
N GLY A 156 -6.07 -11.26 16.49
CA GLY A 156 -5.96 -10.65 15.17
C GLY A 156 -7.20 -10.76 14.32
N PHE A 157 -7.08 -10.34 13.07
CA PHE A 157 -8.16 -10.34 12.09
C PHE A 157 -7.70 -10.98 10.79
N VAL A 158 -8.56 -11.77 10.17
CA VAL A 158 -8.32 -12.32 8.84
C VAL A 158 -9.26 -11.67 7.84
N ARG A 159 -8.69 -11.05 6.81
CA ARG A 159 -9.43 -10.54 5.67
C ARG A 159 -9.50 -11.60 4.57
N PRO A 160 -10.69 -12.14 4.25
CA PRO A 160 -10.83 -13.20 3.23
C PRO A 160 -10.32 -12.78 1.85
N ARG A 161 -9.60 -13.68 1.15
CA ARG A 161 -9.22 -13.51 -0.27
C ARG A 161 -10.45 -13.75 -1.16
N GLY A 162 -10.64 -12.93 -2.20
CA GLY A 162 -11.70 -13.11 -3.21
C GLY A 162 -13.05 -12.47 -2.89
N ALA A 163 -13.17 -11.69 -1.82
CA ALA A 163 -14.42 -11.07 -1.43
C ALA A 163 -14.70 -9.72 -2.15
N ALA A 164 -14.17 -9.55 -3.36
CA ALA A 164 -14.30 -8.34 -4.17
C ALA A 164 -15.20 -8.55 -5.39
N THR A 165 -16.39 -9.12 -5.21
CA THR A 165 -17.47 -9.01 -6.22
C THR A 165 -18.82 -9.21 -5.53
N SER A 166 -19.55 -8.10 -5.35
CA SER A 166 -20.95 -7.93 -4.89
C SER A 166 -21.07 -7.17 -3.57
N GLU A 167 -22.16 -6.41 -3.43
CA GLU A 167 -22.55 -5.45 -2.38
C GLU A 167 -22.62 -6.01 -0.94
N THR A 168 -21.92 -7.11 -0.65
CA THR A 168 -21.85 -7.71 0.68
C THR A 168 -20.60 -7.21 1.39
N GLU A 169 -20.78 -6.38 2.41
CA GLU A 169 -19.75 -5.91 3.33
C GLU A 169 -18.91 -7.09 3.82
N VAL A 170 -17.67 -7.20 3.32
CA VAL A 170 -16.75 -8.26 3.72
C VAL A 170 -16.27 -7.97 5.12
N ARG A 171 -16.82 -8.69 6.09
CA ARG A 171 -16.43 -8.53 7.48
C ARG A 171 -15.16 -9.32 7.75
N ASP A 172 -14.16 -8.63 8.32
CA ASP A 172 -12.95 -9.27 8.81
C ASP A 172 -13.31 -10.31 9.89
N ILE A 173 -12.62 -11.44 9.89
CA ILE A 173 -12.84 -12.55 10.83
C ILE A 173 -11.95 -12.35 12.03
N PHE A 174 -12.54 -12.20 13.22
CA PHE A 174 -11.78 -12.11 14.46
C PHE A 174 -11.17 -13.46 14.83
N ILE A 175 -9.88 -13.45 15.14
CA ILE A 175 -9.11 -14.60 15.60
C ILE A 175 -8.62 -14.32 17.03
N PRO A 176 -9.14 -15.03 18.05
CA PRO A 176 -8.60 -14.98 19.41
C PRO A 176 -7.10 -15.33 19.46
N GLU A 177 -6.38 -14.82 20.46
CA GLU A 177 -4.94 -15.07 20.64
C GLU A 177 -4.59 -16.56 20.67
N ASP A 178 -5.34 -17.35 21.45
CA ASP A 178 -5.16 -18.80 21.60
C ASP A 178 -5.48 -19.59 20.31
N LYS A 179 -6.12 -18.93 19.34
CA LYS A 179 -6.53 -19.49 18.04
C LYS A 179 -5.74 -18.93 16.86
N ALA A 180 -4.79 -18.03 17.11
CA ALA A 180 -3.91 -17.47 16.09
C ALA A 180 -2.66 -18.34 15.86
N GLY A 181 -2.25 -19.11 16.86
CA GLY A 181 -1.01 -19.87 16.83
C GLY A 181 0.19 -18.95 16.57
N ASP A 182 1.10 -19.41 15.73
CA ASP A 182 2.31 -18.70 15.33
C ASP A 182 2.17 -17.90 14.03
N ALA A 183 0.94 -17.61 13.60
CA ALA A 183 0.68 -16.76 12.45
C ALA A 183 1.13 -15.32 12.74
N SER A 184 1.77 -14.69 11.74
CA SER A 184 2.22 -13.31 11.79
C SER A 184 1.40 -12.41 10.87
N THR A 185 1.49 -11.10 11.07
CA THR A 185 0.86 -10.12 10.19
C THR A 185 1.37 -10.28 8.75
N GLY A 186 0.44 -10.33 7.80
CA GLY A 186 0.69 -10.55 6.38
C GLY A 186 0.59 -12.02 5.95
N ASP A 187 0.64 -12.97 6.88
CA ASP A 187 0.53 -14.40 6.54
C ASP A 187 -0.81 -14.69 5.87
N VAL A 188 -0.78 -15.57 4.87
CA VAL A 188 -1.98 -16.11 4.26
C VAL A 188 -2.36 -17.36 5.01
N VAL A 189 -3.56 -17.36 5.58
CA VAL A 189 -4.01 -18.38 6.51
C VAL A 189 -5.34 -18.99 6.05
N ALA A 190 -5.51 -20.28 6.30
CA ALA A 190 -6.80 -20.92 6.28
C ALA A 190 -7.43 -20.84 7.66
N VAL A 191 -8.65 -20.32 7.71
CA VAL A 191 -9.42 -20.11 8.92
C VAL A 191 -10.63 -21.01 8.92
N ARG A 192 -10.88 -21.70 10.02
CA ARG A 192 -12.14 -22.40 10.28
C ARG A 192 -13.04 -21.51 11.13
N LEU A 193 -14.27 -21.25 10.67
CA LEU A 193 -15.24 -20.49 11.46
C LEU A 193 -15.66 -21.29 12.70
N VAL A 194 -15.62 -20.62 13.86
CA VAL A 194 -16.03 -21.20 15.14
C VAL A 194 -17.40 -20.63 15.49
N ARG A 195 -18.40 -21.50 15.66
CA ARG A 195 -19.72 -21.11 16.19
C ARG A 195 -19.63 -21.12 17.70
N HIS A 196 -20.01 -20.02 18.34
CA HIS A 196 -20.08 -19.96 19.80
C HIS A 196 -21.53 -20.10 20.26
N GLY A 197 -21.77 -20.91 21.30
CA GLY A 197 -22.95 -20.77 22.14
C GLY A 197 -22.70 -19.64 23.14
N GLY A 198 -23.51 -18.59 23.11
CA GLY A 198 -23.35 -17.42 23.97
C GLY A 198 -23.87 -16.11 23.36
N ARG A 199 -23.75 -15.01 24.13
CA ARG A 199 -24.21 -13.67 23.74
C ARG A 199 -23.57 -13.24 22.42
N PRO A 200 -24.34 -12.69 21.44
CA PRO A 200 -23.78 -12.32 20.15
C PRO A 200 -22.74 -11.21 20.30
N LEU A 201 -21.50 -11.49 19.90
CA LEU A 201 -20.47 -10.49 19.67
C LEU A 201 -20.55 -10.01 18.21
N PRO A 202 -20.17 -8.75 17.92
CA PRO A 202 -20.19 -8.24 16.56
C PRO A 202 -19.10 -8.91 15.72
N GLY A 203 -19.51 -9.68 14.71
CA GLY A 203 -18.65 -10.20 13.64
C GLY A 203 -18.33 -11.70 13.70
N PRO A 204 -17.87 -12.27 12.57
CA PRO A 204 -17.49 -13.68 12.49
C PRO A 204 -16.20 -13.95 13.29
N ARG A 205 -16.13 -15.13 13.92
CA ARG A 205 -14.95 -15.62 14.65
C ARG A 205 -14.38 -16.87 14.01
N GLY A 206 -13.07 -17.05 14.11
CA GLY A 206 -12.40 -18.20 13.53
C GLY A 206 -11.15 -18.63 14.28
N GLU A 207 -10.64 -19.78 13.85
CA GLU A 207 -9.37 -20.37 14.29
C GLU A 207 -8.49 -20.59 13.07
N ILE A 208 -7.23 -20.19 13.16
CA ILE A 208 -6.24 -20.46 12.11
C ILE A 208 -5.90 -21.96 12.20
N VAL A 209 -6.24 -22.70 11.16
CA VAL A 209 -5.97 -24.15 11.09
C VAL A 209 -4.70 -24.46 10.32
N GLU A 210 -4.25 -23.53 9.47
CA GLU A 210 -3.10 -23.73 8.60
C GLU A 210 -2.59 -22.36 8.09
N ILE A 211 -1.27 -22.21 8.05
CA ILE A 211 -0.60 -21.07 7.41
C ILE A 211 -0.20 -21.54 6.01
N ILE A 212 -0.87 -21.01 5.01
CA ILE A 212 -0.69 -21.39 3.60
C ILE A 212 0.58 -20.76 3.03
N GLU A 213 0.81 -19.50 3.36
CA GLU A 213 1.92 -18.71 2.84
C GLU A 213 2.39 -17.77 3.95
N ARG A 214 3.68 -17.82 4.27
CA ARG A 214 4.31 -16.91 5.24
C ARG A 214 4.68 -15.63 4.52
N GLN A 215 4.35 -14.48 5.10
CA GLN A 215 4.79 -13.21 4.53
C GLN A 215 6.26 -12.94 4.79
N THR A 216 6.75 -13.32 5.97
CA THR A 216 8.16 -13.19 6.34
C THR A 216 8.68 -14.47 6.98
N ARG A 217 9.97 -14.71 6.75
CA ARG A 217 10.76 -15.73 7.45
C ARG A 217 11.89 -15.10 8.25
N ARG A 218 12.04 -13.78 8.17
CA ARG A 218 13.08 -13.02 8.85
C ARG A 218 12.51 -12.40 10.11
N PHE A 219 13.24 -12.55 11.20
CA PHE A 219 12.85 -12.08 12.52
C PHE A 219 14.05 -11.44 13.20
N VAL A 220 13.81 -10.38 13.96
CA VAL A 220 14.83 -9.75 14.80
C VAL A 220 14.81 -10.41 16.17
N GLY A 221 15.99 -10.59 16.76
CA GLY A 221 16.11 -11.15 18.10
C GLY A 221 17.45 -10.84 18.74
N THR A 222 17.63 -11.35 19.95
CA THR A 222 18.87 -11.20 20.72
C THR A 222 19.61 -12.53 20.80
N TYR A 223 20.88 -12.53 20.39
CA TYR A 223 21.73 -13.71 20.41
C TYR A 223 22.27 -14.01 21.81
N PHE A 224 22.32 -15.30 22.15
CA PHE A 224 22.96 -15.81 23.37
C PHE A 224 23.42 -17.26 23.17
N GLU A 225 24.28 -17.74 24.05
CA GLU A 225 24.74 -19.13 24.05
C GLU A 225 24.11 -19.92 25.20
N TYR A 226 23.70 -21.15 24.93
CA TYR A 226 23.18 -22.05 25.94
C TYR A 226 23.63 -23.49 25.69
N ARG A 227 24.32 -24.08 26.68
CA ARG A 227 24.92 -25.43 26.58
C ARG A 227 25.80 -25.62 25.34
N GLY A 228 26.59 -24.59 25.00
CA GLY A 228 27.50 -24.62 23.86
C GLY A 228 26.82 -24.50 22.49
N THR A 229 25.52 -24.19 22.44
CA THR A 229 24.81 -23.92 21.17
C THR A 229 24.35 -22.47 21.12
N GLY A 230 24.50 -21.87 19.93
CA GLY A 230 23.98 -20.54 19.65
C GLY A 230 22.45 -20.55 19.59
N GLN A 231 21.83 -19.59 20.25
CA GLN A 231 20.39 -19.40 20.26
C GLN A 231 20.05 -17.94 20.07
N VAL A 232 18.86 -17.69 19.51
CA VAL A 232 18.32 -16.34 19.38
C VAL A 232 16.94 -16.31 20.01
N GLN A 233 16.76 -15.39 20.96
CA GLN A 233 15.45 -15.05 21.47
C GLN A 233 14.82 -14.04 20.51
N ILE A 234 13.80 -14.45 19.78
CA ILE A 234 13.05 -13.56 18.87
C ILE A 234 12.33 -12.51 19.71
N ASP A 235 12.34 -11.27 19.21
CA ASP A 235 11.65 -10.16 19.85
C ASP A 235 10.12 -10.30 19.68
N GLY A 236 9.38 -9.76 20.66
CA GLY A 236 7.92 -9.82 20.68
C GLY A 236 7.35 -11.16 21.17
N PRO A 237 6.01 -11.26 21.24
CA PRO A 237 5.34 -12.39 21.88
C PRO A 237 5.17 -13.61 20.97
N LEU A 238 5.53 -13.51 19.69
CA LEU A 238 5.21 -14.54 18.69
C LEU A 238 5.90 -15.89 18.99
N PHE A 239 7.17 -15.84 19.40
CA PHE A 239 7.96 -17.04 19.71
C PHE A 239 8.58 -16.94 21.11
N THR A 240 7.93 -17.56 22.08
CA THR A 240 8.39 -17.59 23.49
C THR A 240 9.60 -18.49 23.71
N LYS A 241 9.83 -19.47 22.83
CA LYS A 241 10.98 -20.36 22.90
C LYS A 241 12.07 -19.87 21.95
N PRO A 242 13.35 -19.85 22.40
CA PRO A 242 14.47 -19.49 21.55
C PRO A 242 14.60 -20.38 20.32
N VAL A 243 15.10 -19.79 19.23
CA VAL A 243 15.41 -20.46 17.97
C VAL A 243 16.87 -20.89 18.02
N SER A 244 17.15 -22.15 17.72
CA SER A 244 18.54 -22.62 17.60
C SER A 244 19.13 -22.12 16.29
N VAL A 245 20.36 -21.60 16.33
CA VAL A 245 21.05 -21.13 15.14
C VAL A 245 22.33 -21.94 14.92
N GLY A 246 22.51 -22.43 13.69
CA GLY A 246 23.73 -23.09 13.27
C GLY A 246 24.84 -22.07 12.98
N ASP A 247 26.09 -22.45 13.31
CA ASP A 247 27.31 -21.69 13.00
C ASP A 247 27.27 -20.17 13.33
N PRO A 248 27.12 -19.80 14.61
CA PRO A 248 27.08 -18.38 15.00
C PRO A 248 28.38 -17.62 14.66
N GLY A 249 29.52 -18.31 14.53
CA GLY A 249 30.81 -17.70 14.22
C GLY A 249 30.91 -17.09 12.82
N ALA A 250 30.06 -17.51 11.87
CA ALA A 250 30.13 -17.10 10.46
C ALA A 250 29.98 -15.58 10.23
N HIS A 251 29.32 -14.87 11.15
CA HIS A 251 29.10 -13.42 11.06
C HIS A 251 29.74 -12.64 12.22
N GLY A 252 30.61 -13.27 13.01
CA GLY A 252 31.30 -12.61 14.13
C GLY A 252 30.36 -12.13 15.25
N VAL A 253 29.17 -12.74 15.37
CA VAL A 253 28.16 -12.36 16.38
C VAL A 253 28.72 -12.47 17.80
N GLN A 254 28.38 -11.53 18.66
CA GLN A 254 28.72 -11.56 20.08
C GLN A 254 27.46 -11.81 20.92
N VAL A 255 27.65 -12.41 22.10
CA VAL A 255 26.56 -12.56 23.08
C VAL A 255 25.93 -11.20 23.36
N ASN A 256 24.60 -11.16 23.38
CA ASN A 256 23.77 -9.96 23.57
C ASN A 256 23.72 -8.99 22.36
N ASP A 257 24.21 -9.40 21.19
CA ASP A 257 23.93 -8.67 19.94
C ASP A 257 22.48 -8.84 19.48
N LYS A 258 21.95 -7.79 18.85
CA LYS A 258 20.76 -7.84 18.02
C LYS A 258 21.11 -8.41 16.66
N VAL A 259 20.30 -9.34 16.18
CA VAL A 259 20.53 -10.07 14.93
C VAL A 259 19.24 -10.24 14.15
N VAL A 260 19.36 -10.37 12.83
CA VAL A 260 18.28 -10.84 11.96
C VAL A 260 18.50 -12.33 11.71
N VAL A 261 17.48 -13.13 12.01
CA VAL A 261 17.47 -14.58 11.80
C VAL A 261 16.50 -14.91 10.66
N GLU A 262 16.98 -15.66 9.69
CA GLU A 262 16.11 -16.31 8.70
C GLU A 262 15.72 -17.71 9.20
N MET A 263 14.42 -17.92 9.39
CA MET A 263 13.88 -19.17 9.90
C MET A 263 14.02 -20.26 8.84
N ILE A 264 14.74 -21.34 9.14
CA ILE A 264 14.80 -22.56 8.33
C ILE A 264 13.58 -23.40 8.63
N ARG A 265 13.29 -23.60 9.93
CA ARG A 265 12.16 -24.34 10.43
C ARG A 265 11.48 -23.58 11.56
N PHE A 266 10.19 -23.31 11.40
CA PHE A 266 9.38 -22.68 12.43
C PHE A 266 9.17 -23.63 13.62
N PRO A 267 9.16 -23.11 14.86
CA PRO A 267 8.88 -23.92 16.04
C PRO A 267 7.46 -24.51 15.98
N SER A 268 7.32 -25.73 16.50
CA SER A 268 6.02 -26.38 16.67
C SER A 268 5.94 -27.03 18.07
N GLN A 269 4.78 -27.59 18.40
CA GLN A 269 4.60 -28.35 19.64
C GLN A 269 5.57 -29.54 19.77
N TRP A 270 6.07 -30.07 18.65
CA TRP A 270 6.94 -31.26 18.62
C TRP A 270 8.42 -30.94 18.37
N GLN A 271 8.73 -29.77 17.81
CA GLN A 271 10.07 -29.45 17.34
C GLN A 271 10.44 -28.00 17.66
N ARG A 272 11.70 -27.79 18.05
CA ARG A 272 12.24 -26.43 18.23
C ARG A 272 12.47 -25.75 16.89
N GLY A 273 12.38 -24.42 16.93
CA GLY A 273 12.71 -23.57 15.79
C GLY A 273 14.20 -23.65 15.47
N GLU A 274 14.51 -23.57 14.18
CA GLU A 274 15.86 -23.55 13.65
C GLU A 274 15.99 -22.44 12.61
N GLY A 275 17.07 -21.67 12.69
CA GLY A 275 17.33 -20.57 11.78
C GLY A 275 18.82 -20.36 11.55
N VAL A 276 19.11 -19.38 10.70
CA VAL A 276 20.46 -18.91 10.42
C VAL A 276 20.52 -17.40 10.64
N ILE A 277 21.59 -16.92 11.25
CA ILE A 277 21.83 -15.47 11.37
C ILE A 277 22.22 -14.97 9.98
N VAL A 278 21.47 -14.01 9.45
CA VAL A 278 21.75 -13.41 8.13
C VAL A 278 22.34 -12.00 8.24
N GLU A 279 22.20 -11.38 9.41
CA GLU A 279 22.72 -10.03 9.68
C GLU A 279 22.93 -9.83 11.18
N VAL A 280 24.05 -9.21 11.55
CA VAL A 280 24.32 -8.73 12.91
C VAL A 280 24.10 -7.23 12.93
N LEU A 281 23.10 -6.77 13.69
CA LEU A 281 22.77 -5.35 13.82
C LEU A 281 23.69 -4.64 14.84
N GLY A 282 24.22 -5.40 15.78
CA GLY A 282 25.20 -4.96 16.78
C GLY A 282 24.70 -5.04 18.23
N PRO A 283 25.43 -4.45 19.19
CA PRO A 283 25.14 -4.64 20.61
C PRO A 283 23.77 -4.11 21.02
N ARG A 284 23.00 -4.92 21.75
CA ARG A 284 21.71 -4.50 22.29
C ARG A 284 21.87 -3.26 23.18
N GLY A 285 21.02 -2.26 22.93
CA GLY A 285 21.00 -1.00 23.69
C GLY A 285 21.97 0.06 23.19
N LYS A 286 22.80 -0.24 22.18
CA LYS A 286 23.61 0.78 21.50
C LYS A 286 22.69 1.68 20.65
N PRO A 287 22.86 3.03 20.69
CA PRO A 287 22.08 3.94 19.86
C PRO A 287 22.15 3.58 18.37
N GLY A 288 20.99 3.55 17.70
CA GLY A 288 20.83 3.22 16.29
C GLY A 288 20.59 1.73 16.02
N VAL A 289 20.99 0.83 16.92
CA VAL A 289 20.69 -0.61 16.79
C VAL A 289 19.21 -0.88 17.02
N ASP A 290 18.58 -0.09 17.89
CA ASP A 290 17.13 -0.05 18.11
C ASP A 290 16.36 0.39 16.85
N THR A 291 16.79 1.49 16.20
CA THR A 291 16.22 1.91 14.92
C THR A 291 16.37 0.82 13.86
N LEU A 292 17.57 0.25 13.70
CA LEU A 292 17.82 -0.84 12.76
C LEU A 292 16.95 -2.08 13.04
N SER A 293 16.76 -2.41 14.32
CA SER A 293 15.88 -3.53 14.72
C SER A 293 14.46 -3.30 14.24
N ILE A 294 13.90 -2.09 14.41
CA ILE A 294 12.56 -1.74 13.93
C ILE A 294 12.49 -1.82 12.40
N ILE A 295 13.49 -1.27 11.69
CA ILE A 295 13.54 -1.30 10.23
C ILE A 295 13.45 -2.75 9.71
N ARG A 296 14.24 -3.67 10.30
CA ARG A 296 14.26 -5.08 9.89
C ARG A 296 13.02 -5.84 10.34
N GLU A 297 12.52 -5.59 11.54
CA GLU A 297 11.31 -6.24 12.09
C GLU A 297 10.07 -5.97 11.23
N PHE A 298 9.89 -4.70 10.83
CA PHE A 298 8.78 -4.31 9.95
C PHE A 298 9.11 -4.45 8.46
N ASN A 299 10.29 -4.96 8.12
CA ASN A 299 10.78 -5.13 6.75
C ASN A 299 10.62 -3.85 5.92
N LEU A 300 11.00 -2.71 6.51
CA LEU A 300 10.95 -1.40 5.86
C LEU A 300 12.01 -1.35 4.76
N ARG A 301 11.60 -0.94 3.56
CA ARG A 301 12.48 -0.87 2.40
C ARG A 301 13.31 0.39 2.45
N GLU A 302 14.59 0.27 2.71
CA GLU A 302 15.51 1.42 2.69
C GLU A 302 15.89 1.76 1.24
N GLU A 303 16.41 0.78 0.51
CA GLU A 303 16.93 0.97 -0.84
C GLU A 303 15.84 1.04 -1.91
N PHE A 304 16.00 1.98 -2.84
CA PHE A 304 15.16 2.08 -4.04
C PHE A 304 15.62 1.11 -5.11
N ALA A 305 14.68 0.51 -5.85
CA ALA A 305 15.02 -0.25 -7.04
C ALA A 305 15.74 0.64 -8.09
N GLU A 306 16.74 0.10 -8.77
CA GLU A 306 17.55 0.88 -9.72
C GLU A 306 16.70 1.43 -10.88
N ASP A 307 15.66 0.72 -11.32
CA ASP A 307 14.76 1.22 -12.37
C ASP A 307 13.91 2.42 -11.91
N ALA A 308 13.60 2.51 -10.61
CA ALA A 308 12.95 3.68 -10.01
C ALA A 308 13.91 4.87 -9.92
N LEU A 309 15.17 4.63 -9.54
CA LEU A 309 16.22 5.67 -9.52
C LEU A 309 16.48 6.21 -10.92
N GLU A 310 16.63 5.33 -11.91
CA GLU A 310 16.84 5.72 -13.29
C GLU A 310 15.64 6.49 -13.85
N ASN A 311 14.42 6.04 -13.56
CA ASN A 311 13.23 6.79 -13.92
C ASN A 311 13.19 8.20 -13.29
N ALA A 312 13.65 8.36 -12.04
CA ALA A 312 13.79 9.67 -11.42
C ALA A 312 14.81 10.56 -12.14
N ARG A 313 15.97 10.01 -12.52
CA ARG A 313 17.01 10.74 -13.30
C ARG A 313 16.45 11.23 -14.63
N GLN A 314 15.68 10.39 -15.32
CA GLN A 314 15.01 10.77 -16.57
C GLN A 314 13.99 11.89 -16.39
N GLN A 315 13.17 11.84 -15.33
CA GLN A 315 12.23 12.93 -15.01
C GLN A 315 12.98 14.24 -14.72
N ALA A 316 14.12 14.16 -14.02
CA ALA A 316 14.93 15.33 -13.72
C ALA A 316 15.57 15.94 -14.98
N ALA A 317 16.10 15.09 -15.87
CA ALA A 317 16.69 15.54 -17.13
C ALA A 317 15.66 16.14 -18.09
N ALA A 318 14.42 15.66 -18.07
CA ALA A 318 13.34 16.14 -18.92
C ALA A 318 12.62 17.39 -18.37
N PHE A 319 12.82 17.74 -17.10
CA PHE A 319 12.14 18.87 -16.49
C PHE A 319 12.79 20.19 -16.91
N ASP A 320 11.99 21.04 -17.58
CA ASP A 320 12.31 22.44 -17.76
C ASP A 320 11.35 23.33 -16.94
N ALA A 321 11.80 24.55 -16.65
CA ALA A 321 11.04 25.52 -15.86
C ALA A 321 9.98 26.29 -16.68
N SER A 322 9.70 25.88 -17.92
CA SER A 322 8.63 26.49 -18.71
C SER A 322 7.26 26.17 -18.10
N ILE A 323 6.22 26.92 -18.48
CA ILE A 323 4.87 26.69 -17.98
C ILE A 323 4.04 26.12 -19.14
N PRO A 324 3.69 24.82 -19.09
CA PRO A 324 2.84 24.21 -20.09
C PRO A 324 1.48 24.91 -20.24
N PRO A 325 0.86 24.91 -21.43
CA PRO A 325 -0.44 25.54 -21.67
C PRO A 325 -1.59 24.97 -20.83
N ASP A 326 -1.49 23.74 -20.33
CA ASP A 326 -2.50 23.13 -19.47
C ASP A 326 -2.39 23.55 -18.00
N ARG A 327 -1.45 24.46 -17.68
CA ARG A 327 -1.23 24.99 -16.34
C ARG A 327 -1.52 26.48 -16.28
N LEU A 328 -2.24 26.86 -15.24
CA LEU A 328 -2.38 28.25 -14.85
C LEU A 328 -1.03 28.80 -14.36
N ASP A 329 -0.56 29.89 -14.96
CA ASP A 329 0.60 30.64 -14.47
C ASP A 329 0.19 31.47 -13.24
N ALA A 330 0.59 31.00 -12.06
CA ALA A 330 0.45 31.71 -10.79
C ALA A 330 1.82 32.16 -10.24
N THR A 331 2.86 32.23 -11.08
CA THR A 331 4.22 32.60 -10.65
C THR A 331 4.33 34.06 -10.20
N GLY A 332 3.37 34.90 -10.58
CA GLY A 332 3.24 36.28 -10.12
C GLY A 332 2.67 36.43 -8.71
N GLU A 333 1.98 35.42 -8.17
CA GLU A 333 1.39 35.49 -6.84
C GLU A 333 2.48 35.51 -5.74
N THR A 334 2.20 36.18 -4.62
CA THR A 334 3.07 36.10 -3.45
C THR A 334 2.74 34.81 -2.71
N THR A 335 3.52 33.78 -3.01
CA THR A 335 3.38 32.45 -2.43
C THR A 335 4.54 32.15 -1.48
N ILE A 336 4.26 31.53 -0.34
CA ILE A 336 5.27 31.14 0.67
C ILE A 336 5.06 29.69 1.10
N THR A 337 6.11 29.05 1.61
CA THR A 337 6.01 27.76 2.34
C THR A 337 6.31 28.00 3.82
N ILE A 338 5.71 27.20 4.71
CA ILE A 338 5.94 27.28 6.17
C ILE A 338 6.14 25.86 6.69
N ASP A 339 7.39 25.53 7.02
CA ASP A 339 7.83 24.16 7.28
C ASP A 339 8.77 24.11 8.51
N PRO A 340 8.98 22.94 9.14
CA PRO A 340 10.05 22.77 10.12
C PRO A 340 11.45 23.12 9.54
N GLU A 341 12.38 23.54 10.40
CA GLU A 341 13.73 23.95 10.00
C GLU A 341 14.52 22.83 9.29
N ASP A 342 14.27 21.57 9.63
CA ASP A 342 14.93 20.39 9.05
C ASP A 342 14.26 19.86 7.77
N ALA A 343 13.08 20.36 7.40
CA ALA A 343 12.35 19.94 6.20
C ALA A 343 13.08 20.31 4.89
N ARG A 344 13.02 19.42 3.89
CA ARG A 344 13.64 19.63 2.56
C ARG A 344 12.67 19.44 1.39
N ASP A 345 11.57 18.77 1.64
CA ASP A 345 10.45 18.44 0.76
C ASP A 345 9.26 19.36 1.07
N PHE A 346 9.29 20.58 0.54
CA PHE A 346 8.20 21.55 0.73
C PHE A 346 7.04 21.17 -0.20
N ASP A 347 6.07 20.44 0.33
CA ASP A 347 4.96 19.87 -0.44
C ASP A 347 3.79 20.85 -0.62
N ASP A 348 3.66 21.83 0.27
CA ASP A 348 2.59 22.81 0.23
C ASP A 348 3.09 24.26 0.34
N ALA A 349 2.37 25.13 -0.34
CA ALA A 349 2.59 26.57 -0.30
C ALA A 349 1.25 27.30 -0.25
N VAL A 350 1.25 28.51 0.28
CA VAL A 350 0.05 29.33 0.43
C VAL A 350 0.22 30.71 -0.20
N SER A 351 -0.84 31.20 -0.85
CA SER A 351 -1.01 32.59 -1.27
C SER A 351 -2.30 33.15 -0.66
N LEU A 352 -2.32 34.44 -0.34
CA LEU A 352 -3.51 35.09 0.21
C LEU A 352 -3.64 36.49 -0.38
N VAL A 353 -4.78 36.77 -1.00
CA VAL A 353 -5.09 38.07 -1.62
C VAL A 353 -6.46 38.55 -1.14
N ARG A 354 -6.57 39.83 -0.82
CA ARG A 354 -7.86 40.47 -0.56
C ARG A 354 -8.48 40.89 -1.89
N LEU A 355 -9.73 40.51 -2.13
CA LEU A 355 -10.49 40.83 -3.33
C LEU A 355 -11.23 42.17 -3.16
N ASP A 356 -11.63 42.78 -4.28
CA ASP A 356 -12.30 44.09 -4.31
C ASP A 356 -13.66 44.09 -3.60
N ASN A 357 -14.34 42.95 -3.57
CA ASN A 357 -15.59 42.73 -2.82
C ASN A 357 -15.38 42.59 -1.30
N GLY A 358 -14.13 42.75 -0.81
CA GLY A 358 -13.77 42.64 0.59
C GLY A 358 -13.49 41.21 1.07
N HIS A 359 -13.70 40.19 0.22
CA HIS A 359 -13.41 38.80 0.52
C HIS A 359 -11.90 38.51 0.47
N TRP A 360 -11.53 37.31 0.90
CA TRP A 360 -10.18 36.76 0.79
C TRP A 360 -10.16 35.59 -0.18
N ARG A 361 -9.17 35.58 -1.08
CA ARG A 361 -8.82 34.41 -1.88
C ARG A 361 -7.58 33.74 -1.30
N LEU A 362 -7.77 32.54 -0.77
CA LEU A 362 -6.70 31.65 -0.33
C LEU A 362 -6.31 30.71 -1.48
N GLY A 363 -5.07 30.75 -1.90
CA GLY A 363 -4.45 29.73 -2.75
C GLY A 363 -3.72 28.71 -1.89
N VAL A 364 -4.11 27.44 -1.99
CA VAL A 364 -3.35 26.31 -1.44
C VAL A 364 -2.74 25.57 -2.62
N HIS A 365 -1.41 25.58 -2.71
CA HIS A 365 -0.66 25.04 -3.83
C HIS A 365 0.09 23.79 -3.37
N ILE A 366 -0.32 22.61 -3.85
CA ILE A 366 0.31 21.34 -3.51
C ILE A 366 1.26 20.93 -4.64
N ALA A 367 2.46 20.46 -4.33
CA ALA A 367 3.42 19.93 -5.30
C ALA A 367 2.75 18.91 -6.23
N ASP A 368 2.88 19.08 -7.55
CA ASP A 368 2.26 18.19 -8.54
C ASP A 368 3.13 16.95 -8.78
N VAL A 369 3.35 16.15 -7.74
CA VAL A 369 4.15 14.91 -7.78
C VAL A 369 3.71 13.97 -8.91
N ALA A 370 2.40 13.91 -9.18
CA ALA A 370 1.80 13.11 -10.26
C ALA A 370 2.27 13.50 -11.67
N HIS A 371 2.87 14.69 -11.85
CA HIS A 371 3.52 15.05 -13.09
C HIS A 371 4.78 14.21 -13.35
N PHE A 372 5.56 13.94 -12.30
CA PHE A 372 6.81 13.17 -12.36
C PHE A 372 6.57 11.67 -12.16
N VAL A 373 5.66 11.31 -11.26
CA VAL A 373 5.33 9.93 -10.94
C VAL A 373 4.10 9.50 -11.74
N ARG A 374 4.34 8.98 -12.95
CA ARG A 374 3.25 8.57 -13.86
C ARG A 374 2.69 7.20 -13.48
N PRO A 375 1.37 6.96 -13.61
CA PRO A 375 0.79 5.65 -13.33
C PRO A 375 1.50 4.53 -14.09
N ARG A 376 1.78 3.42 -13.41
CA ARG A 376 2.49 2.23 -13.93
C ARG A 376 3.97 2.45 -14.29
N SER A 377 4.55 3.61 -13.97
CA SER A 377 6.01 3.82 -14.05
C SER A 377 6.74 3.06 -12.93
N PRO A 378 8.07 2.85 -13.05
CA PRO A 378 8.89 2.35 -11.96
C PRO A 378 8.72 3.14 -10.65
N LEU A 379 8.67 4.48 -10.72
CA LEU A 379 8.41 5.32 -9.56
C LEU A 379 7.03 5.09 -8.94
N ASP A 380 5.97 4.90 -9.74
CA ASP A 380 4.61 4.62 -9.24
C ASP A 380 4.53 3.26 -8.55
N ARG A 381 5.17 2.23 -9.11
CA ARG A 381 5.25 0.91 -8.47
C ARG A 381 6.01 0.99 -7.14
N GLU A 382 7.15 1.66 -7.13
CA GLU A 382 7.96 1.85 -5.92
C GLU A 382 7.22 2.64 -4.84
N ALA A 383 6.59 3.76 -5.20
CA ALA A 383 5.79 4.56 -4.29
C ALA A 383 4.58 3.80 -3.75
N ARG A 384 3.91 2.98 -4.59
CA ARG A 384 2.79 2.12 -4.17
C ARG A 384 3.23 1.07 -3.17
N ASP A 385 4.38 0.44 -3.42
CA ASP A 385 4.93 -0.60 -2.56
C ASP A 385 5.36 -0.05 -1.20
N ARG A 386 5.95 1.16 -1.18
CA ARG A 386 6.33 1.87 0.06
C ARG A 386 5.12 2.49 0.77
N ALA A 387 4.11 2.91 0.02
CA ALA A 387 2.85 3.56 0.41
C ALA A 387 2.98 4.92 1.14
N THR A 388 3.98 5.09 2.00
CA THR A 388 4.24 6.31 2.76
C THR A 388 5.73 6.42 3.09
N SER A 389 6.21 7.64 3.33
CA SER A 389 7.49 7.84 4.00
C SER A 389 7.35 7.41 5.46
N VAL A 390 8.41 6.83 6.02
CA VAL A 390 8.48 6.44 7.43
C VAL A 390 9.45 7.36 8.15
N TYR A 391 8.95 8.10 9.13
CA TYR A 391 9.74 9.03 9.94
C TYR A 391 10.14 8.33 11.24
N LEU A 392 11.44 8.04 11.37
CA LEU A 392 12.05 7.47 12.56
C LEU A 392 12.72 8.61 13.36
N PRO A 393 13.06 8.40 14.65
CA PRO A 393 13.65 9.46 15.47
C PRO A 393 14.93 10.09 14.90
N ASP A 394 15.77 9.32 14.19
CA ASP A 394 17.06 9.77 13.66
C ASP A 394 17.12 9.88 12.13
N ARG A 395 16.12 9.36 11.40
CA ARG A 395 16.13 9.33 9.94
C ARG A 395 14.74 9.20 9.32
N VAL A 396 14.66 9.46 8.02
CA VAL A 396 13.47 9.22 7.21
C VAL A 396 13.77 8.12 6.19
N ILE A 397 12.85 7.17 6.05
CA ILE A 397 12.81 6.25 4.92
C ILE A 397 11.81 6.82 3.91
N PRO A 398 12.26 7.45 2.81
CA PRO A 398 11.37 8.21 1.95
C PRO A 398 10.54 7.30 1.04
N MET A 399 9.32 7.75 0.71
CA MET A 399 8.44 7.10 -0.27
C MET A 399 8.97 7.22 -1.70
N LEU A 400 9.62 8.35 -2.01
CA LEU A 400 10.12 8.70 -3.33
C LEU A 400 11.61 9.03 -3.24
N PRO A 401 12.40 8.80 -4.30
CA PRO A 401 13.78 9.24 -4.35
C PRO A 401 13.90 10.74 -4.12
N GLU A 402 14.93 11.17 -3.39
CA GLU A 402 15.16 12.58 -3.02
C GLU A 402 15.23 13.51 -4.24
N LEU A 403 15.70 13.00 -5.37
CA LEU A 403 15.73 13.73 -6.64
C LEU A 403 14.34 14.24 -7.04
N ILE A 404 13.29 13.46 -6.75
CA ILE A 404 11.91 13.87 -6.96
C ILE A 404 11.41 14.70 -5.77
N SER A 405 11.43 14.16 -4.55
CA SER A 405 10.81 14.81 -3.38
C SER A 405 11.47 16.14 -3.04
N ASN A 406 12.77 16.14 -2.78
CA ASN A 406 13.53 17.30 -2.33
C ASN A 406 13.94 18.22 -3.50
N GLY A 407 13.95 17.68 -4.71
CA GLY A 407 14.40 18.37 -5.92
C GLY A 407 13.25 18.96 -6.75
N LEU A 408 12.66 18.13 -7.60
CA LEU A 408 11.72 18.56 -8.64
C LEU A 408 10.34 18.95 -8.10
N ALA A 409 9.82 18.19 -7.13
CA ALA A 409 8.50 18.40 -6.56
C ALA A 409 8.50 19.48 -5.47
N SER A 410 9.55 19.53 -4.63
CA SER A 410 9.70 20.53 -3.56
C SER A 410 9.54 21.97 -4.08
N LEU A 411 8.69 22.73 -3.41
CA LEU A 411 8.29 24.11 -3.73
C LEU A 411 9.36 25.15 -3.31
N GLN A 412 10.60 24.88 -3.72
CA GLN A 412 11.78 25.66 -3.36
C GLN A 412 11.66 27.15 -3.72
N PRO A 413 12.12 28.07 -2.86
CA PRO A 413 12.08 29.51 -3.14
C PRO A 413 12.81 29.89 -4.43
N GLY A 414 12.24 30.85 -5.16
CA GLY A 414 12.79 31.41 -6.40
C GLY A 414 12.66 30.52 -7.63
N LYS A 415 12.27 29.24 -7.49
CA LYS A 415 12.15 28.30 -8.60
C LYS A 415 10.71 28.15 -9.06
N VAL A 416 10.50 28.01 -10.37
CA VAL A 416 9.19 27.65 -10.92
C VAL A 416 8.94 26.17 -10.61
N ARG A 417 7.78 25.90 -10.01
CA ARG A 417 7.36 24.55 -9.60
C ARG A 417 5.92 24.29 -9.96
N TYR A 418 5.66 23.08 -10.43
CA TYR A 418 4.33 22.63 -10.81
C TYR A 418 3.52 22.24 -9.59
N THR A 419 2.27 22.70 -9.56
CA THR A 419 1.36 22.48 -8.45
C THR A 419 -0.04 22.06 -8.93
N LYS A 420 -0.76 21.41 -8.02
CA LYS A 420 -2.22 21.35 -8.03
C LYS A 420 -2.71 22.38 -7.03
N THR A 421 -3.36 23.44 -7.53
CA THR A 421 -3.81 24.55 -6.70
C THR A 421 -5.30 24.46 -6.45
N ALA A 422 -5.68 24.66 -5.19
CA ALA A 422 -7.04 24.98 -4.78
C ALA A 422 -7.14 26.47 -4.45
N PHE A 423 -7.85 27.22 -5.27
CA PHE A 423 -8.26 28.57 -4.90
C PHE A 423 -9.60 28.51 -4.19
N MET A 424 -9.68 29.11 -3.01
CA MET A 424 -10.87 29.18 -2.19
C MET A 424 -11.17 30.62 -1.82
N GLU A 425 -12.40 31.05 -2.02
CA GLU A 425 -12.87 32.37 -1.62
C GLU A 425 -13.57 32.28 -0.26
N PHE A 426 -13.23 33.20 0.63
CA PHE A 426 -13.79 33.33 1.97
C PHE A 426 -14.31 34.74 2.19
N THR A 427 -15.46 34.89 2.85
CA THR A 427 -15.94 36.20 3.31
C THR A 427 -14.98 36.80 4.34
N ALA A 428 -15.19 38.06 4.71
CA ALA A 428 -14.38 38.72 5.75
C ALA A 428 -14.46 37.99 7.11
N GLU A 429 -15.55 37.27 7.37
CA GLU A 429 -15.81 36.48 8.57
C GLU A 429 -15.25 35.05 8.49
N GLY A 430 -14.63 34.68 7.36
CA GLY A 430 -14.03 33.36 7.15
C GLY A 430 -15.01 32.29 6.68
N LEU A 431 -16.17 32.64 6.13
CA LEU A 431 -17.10 31.68 5.53
C LEU A 431 -16.68 31.37 4.09
N ARG A 432 -16.48 30.09 3.76
CA ARG A 432 -16.11 29.68 2.39
C ARG A 432 -17.28 29.88 1.43
N VAL A 433 -17.07 30.71 0.41
CA VAL A 433 -18.06 31.04 -0.62
C VAL A 433 -17.93 30.13 -1.84
N GLY A 434 -16.71 29.75 -2.20
CA GLY A 434 -16.46 28.93 -3.39
C GLY A 434 -15.06 28.34 -3.43
N SER A 435 -14.85 27.42 -4.37
CA SER A 435 -13.54 26.83 -4.62
C SER A 435 -13.37 26.37 -6.06
N GLN A 436 -12.15 26.47 -6.57
CA GLN A 436 -11.76 25.99 -7.89
C GLN A 436 -10.41 25.26 -7.82
N LEU A 437 -10.24 24.26 -8.68
CA LEU A 437 -9.02 23.45 -8.74
C LEU A 437 -8.33 23.64 -10.10
N PHE A 438 -7.02 23.86 -10.06
CA PHE A 438 -6.21 24.08 -11.25
C PHE A 438 -4.95 23.21 -11.20
N ARG A 439 -4.50 22.75 -12.36
CA ARG A 439 -3.06 22.52 -12.55
C ARG A 439 -2.43 23.90 -12.73
N SER A 440 -1.31 24.13 -12.08
CA SER A 440 -0.67 25.45 -12.07
C SER A 440 0.84 25.35 -11.98
N ALA A 441 1.50 26.48 -12.14
CA ALA A 441 2.88 26.69 -11.77
C ALA A 441 2.98 27.90 -10.83
N ILE A 442 3.78 27.77 -9.77
CA ILE A 442 4.07 28.86 -8.83
C ILE A 442 5.57 29.14 -8.79
N ARG A 443 5.93 30.26 -8.17
CA ARG A 443 7.29 30.56 -7.75
C ARG A 443 7.26 31.00 -6.30
N SER A 444 7.59 30.08 -5.39
CA SER A 444 7.64 30.40 -3.96
C SER A 444 8.60 31.58 -3.74
N ARG A 445 8.16 32.60 -3.03
CA ARG A 445 8.95 33.81 -2.73
C ARG A 445 9.94 33.54 -1.62
N GLN A 446 9.51 32.79 -0.61
CA GLN A 446 10.29 32.53 0.58
C GLN A 446 9.80 31.25 1.26
N ARG A 447 10.75 30.51 1.82
CA ARG A 447 10.53 29.47 2.81
C ARG A 447 10.62 30.12 4.18
N LEU A 448 9.60 29.93 5.01
CA LEU A 448 9.60 30.35 6.40
C LEU A 448 9.59 29.13 7.30
N THR A 449 10.12 29.27 8.52
CA THR A 449 9.87 28.28 9.57
C THR A 449 8.73 28.69 10.49
N TYR A 450 8.18 27.73 11.24
CA TYR A 450 7.16 28.03 12.25
C TYR A 450 7.67 29.04 13.27
N GLU A 451 8.93 28.92 13.70
CA GLU A 451 9.55 29.81 14.67
C GLU A 451 9.69 31.24 14.12
N GLN A 452 10.01 31.39 12.83
CA GLN A 452 10.06 32.70 12.18
C GLN A 452 8.67 33.35 12.11
N VAL A 453 7.64 32.57 11.81
CA VAL A 453 6.26 33.04 11.76
C VAL A 453 5.75 33.42 13.16
N ASP A 454 6.06 32.62 14.18
CA ASP A 454 5.72 32.92 15.58
C ASP A 454 6.45 34.16 16.08
N ALA A 455 7.74 34.30 15.78
CA ALA A 455 8.52 35.50 16.09
C ALA A 455 7.96 36.75 15.38
N TYR A 456 7.44 36.59 14.16
CA TYR A 456 6.73 37.67 13.46
C TYR A 456 5.47 38.09 14.21
N PHE A 457 4.64 37.14 14.66
CA PHE A 457 3.42 37.45 15.41
C PHE A 457 3.72 38.12 16.76
N GLN A 458 4.81 37.76 17.42
CA GLN A 458 5.22 38.39 18.69
C GLN A 458 5.77 39.80 18.51
N SER A 459 6.39 40.12 17.36
CA SER A 459 7.01 41.44 17.13
C SER A 459 6.97 41.90 15.66
N PRO A 460 5.79 42.24 15.11
CA PRO A 460 5.64 42.56 13.70
C PRO A 460 6.46 43.79 13.24
N GLY A 461 6.67 44.76 14.15
CA GLY A 461 7.38 46.01 13.84
C GLY A 461 8.85 45.81 13.49
N ARG A 462 9.51 44.78 14.04
CA ARG A 462 10.89 44.42 13.70
C ARG A 462 11.00 43.94 12.25
N TRP A 463 10.16 42.99 11.89
CA TRP A 463 10.14 42.38 10.57
C TRP A 463 9.73 43.35 9.45
N ARG A 464 8.82 44.30 9.73
CA ARG A 464 8.49 45.36 8.75
C ARG A 464 9.67 46.28 8.42
N ARG A 465 10.62 46.47 9.35
CA ARG A 465 11.85 47.23 9.09
C ARG A 465 12.84 46.40 8.26
N GLU A 466 13.01 45.13 8.59
CA GLU A 466 13.88 44.20 7.85
C GLU A 466 13.36 43.97 6.41
N ALA A 467 12.05 43.75 6.19
CA ALA A 467 11.46 43.56 4.87
C ALA A 467 11.56 44.79 3.94
N ARG A 468 11.63 46.01 4.49
CA ARG A 468 11.84 47.25 3.71
C ARG A 468 13.30 47.43 3.27
N SER A 469 14.23 46.69 3.87
CA SER A 469 15.66 46.75 3.54
C SER A 469 16.07 45.81 2.41
N VAL A 470 15.20 44.85 2.05
CA VAL A 470 15.39 43.96 0.90
C VAL A 470 14.80 44.66 -0.35
N PRO A 471 15.61 44.92 -1.40
CA PRO A 471 15.10 45.55 -2.62
C PRO A 471 13.96 44.72 -3.22
N ALA A 472 12.84 45.37 -3.57
CA ALA A 472 11.79 44.69 -4.32
C ALA A 472 12.39 44.13 -5.62
N PRO A 473 12.21 42.83 -5.93
CA PRO A 473 12.76 42.25 -7.15
C PRO A 473 12.19 42.99 -8.37
N ALA A 474 13.05 43.29 -9.36
CA ALA A 474 12.80 44.18 -10.49
C ALA A 474 11.53 43.89 -11.33
N TRP A 475 10.91 42.72 -11.15
CA TRP A 475 9.70 42.28 -11.84
C TRP A 475 8.39 42.80 -11.22
N THR A 476 8.43 43.48 -10.07
CA THR A 476 7.22 44.08 -9.44
C THR A 476 6.69 45.31 -10.18
N ARG A 477 7.35 45.77 -11.26
CA ARG A 477 6.91 46.93 -12.06
C ARG A 477 5.98 46.58 -13.23
N SER A 478 5.68 45.30 -13.48
CA SER A 478 4.62 44.95 -14.42
C SER A 478 3.29 44.91 -13.69
N SER A 479 2.36 45.80 -14.07
CA SER A 479 0.94 45.73 -13.68
C SER A 479 0.43 44.29 -13.75
N PRO A 480 -0.48 43.87 -12.85
CA PRO A 480 -1.09 42.54 -12.96
C PRO A 480 -1.71 42.43 -14.35
N ARG A 481 -1.13 41.58 -15.20
CA ARG A 481 -1.79 41.19 -16.44
C ARG A 481 -3.10 40.57 -16.01
N LYS A 482 -4.21 41.20 -16.38
CA LYS A 482 -5.55 40.62 -16.22
C LYS A 482 -5.50 39.23 -16.83
N ASN A 483 -5.60 38.23 -15.97
CA ASN A 483 -5.72 36.86 -16.40
C ASN A 483 -7.10 36.74 -17.08
N PRO A 484 -7.21 36.38 -18.36
CA PRO A 484 -8.46 36.42 -19.13
C PRO A 484 -9.51 35.39 -18.69
N TYR A 485 -9.25 34.62 -17.63
CA TYR A 485 -10.24 33.74 -16.99
C TYR A 485 -11.08 34.44 -15.92
N TRP A 486 -11.00 35.77 -15.82
CA TRP A 486 -11.77 36.60 -14.88
C TRP A 486 -12.33 37.86 -15.53
#